data_AF-A0A524RPV9-F1
#
_entry.id   AF-A0A524RPV9-F1
#
_cell.length_a   1.000
_cell.length_b   1.000
_cell.length_c   1.000
_cell.angle_alpha   90.00
_cell.angle_beta   90.00
_cell.angle_gamma   90.00
#
_symmetry.space_group_name_H-M   'P 1'
#
loop_
_entity.id
_entity.type
_entity.pdbx_description
1 polymer ?
#
loop_
_entity_poly.entity_id
_entity_poly.type
_entity_poly.pdbx_seq_one_letter_code
_entity_poly.pdbx_strand_id
1 'polypeptide(L)' 'NETIAEATRANNFANFAAYLNRVLDELFIARMEGNEEIFSRVMTDTEFRSAAHEHLASEIFQRVRKTQVTE' A
#
# COMPACT_ATOMS: atom_id res chain seq x y z
N ASN A 1 -8.23 9.28 -8.30
CA ASN A 1 -7.07 9.61 -7.43
C ASN A 1 -7.44 10.43 -6.19
N GLU A 2 -8.63 11.01 -6.08
CA GLU A 2 -9.06 11.75 -4.88
C GLU A 2 -9.31 10.86 -3.64
N THR A 3 -9.61 9.58 -3.83
CA THR A 3 -10.01 8.64 -2.78
C THR A 3 -8.90 8.32 -1.76
N ILE A 4 -7.63 8.33 -2.18
CA ILE A 4 -6.48 8.00 -1.31
C ILE A 4 -6.13 9.20 -0.41
N ALA A 5 -6.23 10.42 -0.95
CA ALA A 5 -5.93 11.64 -0.21
C ALA A 5 -6.96 11.91 0.91
N GLU A 6 -8.25 11.68 0.64
CA GLU A 6 -9.31 11.82 1.66
C GLU A 6 -9.21 10.75 2.75
N ALA A 7 -8.89 9.50 2.39
CA ALA A 7 -8.68 8.42 3.37
C ALA A 7 -7.50 8.71 4.33
N THR A 8 -6.47 9.40 3.85
CA THR A 8 -5.31 9.85 4.67
C THR A 8 -5.69 10.99 5.62
N ARG A 9 -6.69 11.81 5.24
CA ARG A 9 -7.13 13.01 5.98
C ARG A 9 -8.15 12.70 7.08
N ALA A 10 -8.92 11.63 6.93
CA ALA A 10 -10.03 11.28 7.84
C ALA A 10 -9.65 10.33 8.99
N ASN A 11 -8.48 9.68 8.98
CA ASN A 11 -8.20 8.58 9.91
C ASN A 11 -6.72 8.39 10.31
N ASN A 12 -6.50 7.68 11.43
CA ASN A 12 -5.19 7.26 11.91
C ASN A 12 -4.47 6.29 10.93
N PHE A 13 -3.14 6.13 11.08
CA PHE A 13 -2.31 5.29 10.22
C PHE A 13 -2.87 3.87 10.02
N ALA A 14 -3.50 3.28 11.04
CA ALA A 14 -4.03 1.92 10.98
C ALA A 14 -5.15 1.77 9.92
N ASN A 15 -6.04 2.76 9.82
CA ASN A 15 -7.12 2.75 8.82
C ASN A 15 -6.61 3.00 7.40
N PHE A 16 -5.59 3.86 7.25
CA PHE A 16 -4.89 4.04 5.96
C PHE A 16 -4.19 2.75 5.53
N ALA A 17 -3.46 2.10 6.44
CA ALA A 17 -2.78 0.84 6.16
C ALA A 17 -3.76 -0.27 5.76
N ALA A 18 -4.91 -0.38 6.44
CA ALA A 18 -5.94 -1.35 6.10
C ALA A 18 -6.52 -1.12 4.69
N TYR A 19 -6.80 0.13 4.33
CA TYR A 19 -7.26 0.50 2.99
C TYR A 19 -6.19 0.21 1.93
N LEU A 20 -4.93 0.60 2.19
CA LEU A 20 -3.83 0.40 1.26
C LEU A 20 -3.56 -1.09 1.01
N ASN A 21 -3.63 -1.94 2.05
CA ASN A 21 -3.45 -3.38 1.90
C ASN A 21 -4.42 -3.96 0.87
N ARG A 22 -5.69 -3.57 0.94
CA ARG A 22 -6.71 -4.02 -0.03
C ARG A 22 -6.38 -3.56 -1.45
N VAL A 23 -5.94 -2.31 -1.62
CA VAL A 23 -5.56 -1.77 -2.93
C VAL A 23 -4.31 -2.46 -3.48
N LEU A 24 -3.34 -2.80 -2.62
CA LEU A 24 -2.13 -3.52 -3.01
C LEU A 24 -2.46 -4.94 -3.47
N ASP A 25 -3.35 -5.65 -2.77
CA ASP A 25 -3.80 -6.99 -3.18
C ASP A 25 -4.45 -6.95 -4.58
N GLU A 26 -5.35 -5.99 -4.81
CA GLU A 26 -5.99 -5.79 -6.12
C GLU A 26 -4.95 -5.43 -7.22
N LEU A 27 -3.95 -4.62 -6.89
CA LEU A 27 -2.87 -4.24 -7.80
C LEU A 27 -1.95 -5.42 -8.15
N PHE A 28 -1.59 -6.26 -7.18
CA PHE A 28 -0.77 -7.45 -7.42
C PHE A 28 -1.48 -8.43 -8.35
N ILE A 29 -2.78 -8.62 -8.19
CA ILE A 29 -3.59 -9.44 -9.11
C ILE A 29 -3.59 -8.82 -10.51
N ALA A 30 -3.80 -7.50 -10.61
CA ALA A 30 -3.82 -6.79 -11.89
C ALA A 30 -2.45 -6.71 -12.59
N ARG A 31 -1.36 -7.05 -11.89
CA ARG A 31 0.03 -7.05 -12.40
C ARG A 31 0.66 -8.43 -12.38
N MET A 32 -0.14 -9.48 -12.21
CA MET A 32 0.34 -10.86 -12.21
C MET A 32 1.07 -11.22 -13.51
N GLU A 33 0.51 -10.83 -14.65
CA GLU A 33 1.12 -11.04 -15.96
C GLU A 33 2.46 -10.31 -16.05
N GLY A 34 3.54 -11.07 -16.26
CA GLY A 34 4.91 -10.54 -16.30
C GLY A 34 5.58 -10.33 -14.94
N ASN A 35 4.90 -10.66 -13.83
CA ASN A 35 5.48 -10.68 -12.47
C ASN A 35 5.16 -11.98 -11.72
N GLU A 36 5.03 -13.12 -12.40
CA GLU A 36 4.51 -14.35 -11.78
C GLU A 36 5.35 -14.81 -10.58
N GLU A 37 6.67 -14.65 -10.62
CA GLU A 37 7.58 -15.02 -9.52
C GLU A 37 7.31 -14.19 -8.25
N ILE A 38 7.23 -12.86 -8.41
CA ILE A 38 6.97 -11.94 -7.29
C ILE A 38 5.55 -12.14 -6.79
N PHE A 39 4.57 -12.28 -7.69
CA PHE A 39 3.19 -12.55 -7.33
C PHE A 39 3.07 -13.84 -6.52
N SER A 40 3.67 -14.94 -6.99
CA SER A 40 3.67 -16.21 -6.27
C SER A 40 4.28 -16.04 -4.89
N ARG A 41 5.42 -15.35 -4.78
CA ARG A 41 6.10 -15.13 -3.50
C ARG A 41 5.28 -14.29 -2.53
N VAL A 42 4.63 -13.22 -2.99
CA VAL A 42 3.70 -12.40 -2.17
C VAL A 42 2.48 -13.21 -1.70
N MET A 43 1.99 -14.15 -2.51
CA MET A 43 0.84 -14.98 -2.14
C MET A 43 1.21 -16.11 -1.18
N THR A 44 2.38 -16.72 -1.33
CA THR A 44 2.81 -17.87 -0.54
C THR A 44 3.52 -17.50 0.76
N ASP A 45 4.26 -16.38 0.77
CA ASP A 45 5.04 -15.92 1.91
C ASP A 45 4.32 -14.77 2.63
N THR A 46 3.66 -15.13 3.74
CA THR A 46 2.86 -14.18 4.53
C THR A 46 3.74 -13.17 5.28
N GLU A 47 4.96 -13.55 5.67
CA GLU A 47 5.90 -12.62 6.30
C GLU A 47 6.39 -11.58 5.29
N PHE A 48 6.78 -12.04 4.10
CA PHE A 48 7.18 -11.16 3.01
C PHE A 48 6.06 -10.19 2.61
N ARG A 49 4.83 -10.70 2.45
CA ARG A 49 3.67 -9.87 2.15
C ARG A 49 3.43 -8.80 3.21
N SER A 50 3.48 -9.18 4.49
CA SER A 50 3.24 -8.25 5.60
C SER A 50 4.33 -7.17 5.66
N ALA A 51 5.60 -7.55 5.52
CA ALA A 51 6.71 -6.60 5.49
C ALA A 51 6.64 -5.63 4.29
N ALA A 52 6.29 -6.13 3.10
CA ALA A 52 6.12 -5.30 1.91
C ALA A 52 4.98 -4.29 2.08
N HIS A 53 3.83 -4.75 2.60
CA HIS A 53 2.67 -3.91 2.88
C HIS A 53 2.98 -2.83 3.91
N GLU A 54 3.60 -3.19 5.03
CA GLU A 54 3.98 -2.22 6.09
C GLU A 54 4.97 -1.18 5.57
N HIS A 55 5.99 -1.61 4.82
CA HIS A 55 6.98 -0.71 4.24
C HIS A 55 6.34 0.27 3.25
N LEU A 56 5.50 -0.22 2.33
CA LEU A 56 4.80 0.62 1.37
C LEU A 56 3.82 1.59 2.04
N ALA A 57 3.10 1.13 3.07
CA ALA A 57 2.22 1.98 3.87
C ALA A 57 2.98 3.12 4.56
N SER A 58 4.10 2.80 5.20
CA SER A 58 4.95 3.79 5.87
C SER A 58 5.52 4.80 4.88
N GLU A 59 6.08 4.34 3.76
CA GLU A 59 6.65 5.21 2.72
C GLU A 59 5.60 6.16 2.11
N ILE A 60 4.42 5.64 1.74
CA ILE A 60 3.36 6.47 1.15
C ILE A 60 2.84 7.47 2.18
N PHE A 61 2.60 7.04 3.42
CA PHE A 61 2.12 7.93 4.49
C PHE A 61 3.11 9.06 4.78
N GLN A 62 4.41 8.75 4.85
CA GLN A 62 5.46 9.75 5.05
C GLN A 62 5.58 10.70 3.87
N ARG A 63 5.52 10.20 2.62
CA ARG A 63 5.58 11.04 1.42
C ARG A 63 4.39 11.98 1.32
N VAL A 64 3.17 11.47 1.48
CA VAL A 64 1.95 12.29 1.47
C VAL A 64 2.03 13.39 2.54
N ARG A 65 2.49 13.06 3.75
CA ARG A 65 2.68 14.06 4.81
C ARG A 65 3.78 15.06 4.51
N LYS A 66 4.91 14.66 3.93
CA LYS A 66 5.98 15.59 3.52
C LYS A 66 5.53 16.52 2.39
N THR A 67 4.77 16.02 1.43
CA THR A 67 4.22 16.84 0.34
C THR A 67 3.24 17.90 0.87
N GLN A 68 2.43 17.58 1.88
CA GLN A 68 1.50 18.52 2.52
C GLN A 68 2.18 19.65 3.34
N VAL A 69 3.46 19.50 3.70
CA VAL A 69 4.23 20.55 4.43
C VAL A 69 4.91 21.54 3.47
N THR A 70 4.90 21.25 2.17
CA THR A 70 5.59 22.07 1.14
C THR A 70 4.61 22.87 0.26
N GLU A 71 3.34 22.96 0.64
CA GLU A 71 2.33 23.83 0.01
C GLU A 71 2.01 25.05 0.87
#